data_AF-A0A165UJR4-F1
#
_entry.id   AF-A0A165UJR4-F1
#
_cell.length_a   1.000
_cell.length_b   1.000
_cell.length_c   1.000
_cell.angle_alpha   90.00
_cell.angle_beta   90.00
_cell.angle_gamma   90.00
#
_symmetry.space_group_name_H-M   'P 1'
#
loop_
_entity.id
_entity.type
_entity.pdbx_description
1 polymer ?
#
loop_
_entity_poly.entity_id
_entity_poly.type
_entity_poly.pdbx_seq_one_letter_code
_entity_poly.pdbx_strand_id
1 'polypeptide(L)'
;MADFSDISNWRQEFYEFNERDDEETKEFYNKFNGTVEPLVPVSQVLEFMEVLFQHDELREAVEKRWEWNKVLIAHGNELPDMSDCPDDAFQTLEDFFYYFCWKSNYDAVAAAFETAGIHTLYRILDGEYSNIKSPEVRSHILSKYRNFVSE
;
A
#
# COMPACT_ATOMS: atom_id res chain seq x y z
N MET A 1 7.82 15.65 -6.25
CA MET A 1 7.65 14.38 -5.53
C MET A 1 7.42 14.75 -4.09
N ALA A 2 6.42 14.18 -3.43
CA ALA A 2 6.17 14.45 -2.02
C ALA A 2 7.39 14.04 -1.19
N ASP A 3 7.66 14.77 -0.13
CA ASP A 3 8.72 14.42 0.81
C ASP A 3 8.12 13.54 1.91
N PHE A 4 8.52 12.27 1.93
CA PHE A 4 8.10 11.29 2.94
C PHE A 4 9.22 10.99 3.96
N SER A 5 10.25 11.85 4.04
CA SER A 5 11.32 11.69 5.03
C SER A 5 10.86 11.95 6.46
N ASP A 6 9.87 12.82 6.65
CA ASP A 6 9.16 13.03 7.91
C ASP A 6 7.64 12.99 7.67
N ILE A 7 7.03 11.88 8.08
CA ILE A 7 5.57 11.69 8.01
C ILE A 7 4.97 11.58 9.41
N SER A 8 5.65 12.04 10.46
CA SER A 8 5.20 11.85 11.85
C SER A 8 3.77 12.33 12.13
N ASN A 9 3.25 13.29 11.34
CA ASN A 9 1.89 13.81 11.43
C ASN A 9 0.94 13.31 10.32
N TRP A 10 1.30 12.28 9.56
CA TRP A 10 0.55 11.85 8.37
C TRP A 10 -0.92 11.53 8.66
N ARG A 11 -1.22 10.90 9.81
CA ARG A 11 -2.59 10.59 10.23
C ARG A 11 -3.42 11.86 10.42
N GLN A 12 -2.86 12.84 11.14
CA GLN A 12 -3.54 14.10 11.38
C GLN A 12 -3.79 14.82 10.05
N GLU A 13 -2.77 14.92 9.19
CA GLU A 13 -2.92 15.53 7.86
C GLU A 13 -4.00 14.83 7.02
N PHE A 14 -4.02 13.50 7.03
CA PHE A 14 -4.99 12.70 6.28
C PHE A 14 -6.40 12.86 6.82
N TYR A 15 -6.61 12.81 8.14
CA TYR A 15 -7.94 12.98 8.72
C TYR A 15 -8.45 14.41 8.54
N GLU A 16 -7.60 15.42 8.71
CA GLU A 16 -7.94 16.80 8.39
C GLU A 16 -8.27 17.00 6.90
N PHE A 17 -7.67 16.22 6.00
CA PHE A 17 -8.01 16.22 4.59
C PHE A 17 -9.36 15.53 4.34
N ASN A 18 -9.57 14.35 4.92
CA ASN A 18 -10.79 13.56 4.74
C ASN A 18 -12.05 14.24 5.33
N GLU A 19 -11.89 15.10 6.33
CA GLU A 19 -12.98 15.89 6.92
C GLU A 19 -13.35 17.14 6.11
N ARG A 20 -12.55 17.54 5.10
CA ARG A 20 -12.83 18.72 4.28
C ARG A 20 -13.97 18.45 3.32
N ASP A 21 -14.91 19.40 3.24
CA ASP A 21 -15.94 19.45 2.21
C ASP A 21 -15.55 20.47 1.12
N ASP A 22 -14.39 20.27 0.49
CA ASP A 22 -13.88 21.14 -0.58
C ASP A 22 -13.69 20.39 -1.92
N GLU A 23 -13.43 21.15 -2.98
CA GLU A 23 -13.30 20.61 -4.33
C GLU A 23 -12.06 19.73 -4.48
N GLU A 24 -10.95 20.06 -3.79
CA GLU A 24 -9.72 19.25 -3.84
C GLU A 24 -9.97 17.84 -3.31
N THR A 25 -10.66 17.75 -2.17
CA THR A 25 -11.00 16.48 -1.54
C THR A 25 -11.96 15.66 -2.42
N LYS A 26 -12.96 16.32 -3.02
CA LYS A 26 -13.88 15.69 -3.98
C LYS A 26 -13.18 15.21 -5.25
N GLU A 27 -12.31 16.02 -5.83
CA GLU A 27 -11.52 15.65 -7.01
C GLU A 27 -10.63 14.44 -6.73
N PHE A 28 -9.97 14.39 -5.57
CA PHE A 28 -9.19 13.22 -5.16
C PHE A 28 -10.05 11.95 -5.10
N TYR A 29 -11.18 11.99 -4.37
CA TYR A 29 -12.05 10.81 -4.25
C TYR A 29 -12.77 10.45 -5.57
N ASN A 30 -12.99 11.41 -6.46
CA ASN A 30 -13.55 11.15 -7.78
C ASN A 30 -12.63 10.31 -8.67
N LYS A 31 -11.30 10.33 -8.44
CA LYS A 31 -10.35 9.47 -9.17
C LYS A 31 -10.65 7.97 -8.99
N PHE A 32 -11.30 7.59 -7.88
CA PHE A 32 -11.67 6.20 -7.60
C PHE A 32 -12.96 5.75 -8.30
N ASN A 33 -13.76 6.68 -8.81
CA ASN A 33 -15.03 6.37 -9.47
C ASN A 33 -14.85 6.03 -10.97
N GLY A 34 -13.62 6.01 -11.47
CA GLY A 34 -13.30 5.65 -12.85
C GLY A 34 -13.54 4.16 -13.12
N THR A 35 -14.14 3.85 -14.27
CA THR A 35 -14.35 2.45 -14.72
C THR A 35 -13.10 1.79 -15.31
N VAL A 36 -12.04 2.57 -15.56
CA VAL A 36 -10.76 2.08 -16.08
C VAL A 36 -9.64 2.67 -15.24
N GLU A 37 -8.99 1.83 -14.44
CA GLU A 37 -7.80 2.21 -13.67
C GLU A 37 -6.59 2.32 -14.61
N PRO A 38 -5.76 3.38 -14.49
CA PRO A 38 -4.54 3.50 -15.28
C PRO A 38 -3.47 2.51 -14.82
N LEU A 39 -2.50 2.22 -15.68
CA LEU A 39 -1.29 1.52 -15.27
C LEU A 39 -0.40 2.46 -14.45
N VAL A 40 0.06 2.00 -13.29
CA VAL A 40 0.92 2.76 -12.39
C VAL A 40 2.39 2.45 -12.70
N PRO A 41 3.26 3.46 -12.87
CA PRO A 41 4.69 3.23 -13.03
C PRO A 41 5.27 2.43 -11.85
N VAL A 42 6.07 1.39 -12.13
CA VAL A 42 6.66 0.53 -11.09
C VAL A 42 7.49 1.33 -10.09
N SER A 43 8.08 2.46 -10.50
CA SER A 43 8.78 3.37 -9.60
C SER A 43 7.90 3.93 -8.49
N GLN A 44 6.62 4.22 -8.74
CA GLN A 44 5.68 4.69 -7.73
C GLN A 44 5.33 3.59 -6.73
N VAL A 45 5.19 2.36 -7.20
CA VAL A 45 4.96 1.18 -6.32
C VAL A 45 6.19 0.95 -5.43
N LEU A 46 7.39 1.02 -6.00
CA LEU A 46 8.64 0.87 -5.24
C LEU A 46 8.82 1.99 -4.20
N GLU A 47 8.50 3.24 -4.55
CA GLU A 47 8.51 4.36 -3.60
C GLU A 47 7.54 4.11 -2.45
N PHE A 48 6.30 3.72 -2.73
CA PHE A 48 5.32 3.37 -1.71
C PHE A 48 5.83 2.28 -0.76
N MET A 49 6.40 1.21 -1.31
CA MET A 49 7.01 0.14 -0.53
C MET A 49 8.16 0.65 0.35
N GLU A 50 9.02 1.53 -0.17
CA GLU A 50 10.11 2.12 0.59
C GLU A 50 9.60 2.93 1.78
N VAL A 51 8.57 3.74 1.58
CA VAL A 51 7.99 4.55 2.67
C VAL A 51 7.37 3.65 3.73
N LEU A 52 6.61 2.64 3.36
CA LEU A 52 6.04 1.67 4.30
C LEU A 52 7.12 1.00 5.16
N PHE A 53 8.27 0.66 4.58
CA PHE A 53 9.36 0.02 5.33
C PHE A 53 10.25 1.00 6.08
N GLN A 54 10.32 2.28 5.73
CA GLN A 54 11.16 3.24 6.43
C GLN A 54 10.56 3.73 7.75
N HIS A 55 9.24 3.69 7.89
CA HIS A 55 8.54 4.17 9.09
C HIS A 55 8.06 3.02 9.95
N ASP A 56 8.43 3.04 11.23
CA ASP A 56 8.22 1.91 12.16
C ASP A 56 6.75 1.52 12.30
N GLU A 57 5.84 2.49 12.41
CA GLU A 57 4.39 2.24 12.49
C GLU A 57 3.86 1.51 11.26
N LEU A 58 4.25 1.97 10.07
CA LEU A 58 3.80 1.40 8.80
C LEU A 58 4.41 0.01 8.60
N ARG A 59 5.68 -0.17 8.95
CA ARG A 59 6.35 -1.47 8.90
C ARG A 59 5.65 -2.47 9.83
N GLU A 60 5.35 -2.07 11.06
CA GLU A 60 4.62 -2.92 12.02
C GLU A 60 3.23 -3.29 11.47
N ALA A 61 2.52 -2.37 10.81
CA ALA A 61 1.25 -2.66 10.18
C ALA A 61 1.38 -3.68 9.03
N VAL A 62 2.42 -3.56 8.18
CA VAL A 62 2.72 -4.55 7.13
C VAL A 62 3.03 -5.92 7.74
N GLU A 63 3.84 -5.97 8.80
CA GLU A 63 4.20 -7.21 9.50
C GLU A 63 2.96 -7.89 10.12
N LYS A 64 2.09 -7.14 10.79
CA LYS A 64 0.82 -7.67 11.33
C LYS A 64 -0.10 -8.21 10.24
N ARG A 65 -0.27 -7.46 9.15
CA ARG A 65 -1.08 -7.91 8.00
C ARG A 65 -0.46 -9.16 7.36
N TRP A 66 0.87 -9.27 7.35
CA TRP A 66 1.58 -10.45 6.87
C TRP A 66 1.35 -11.68 7.74
N GLU A 67 1.52 -11.57 9.06
CA GLU A 67 1.27 -12.68 9.98
C GLU A 67 -0.18 -13.16 9.90
N TRP A 68 -1.14 -12.24 9.80
CA TRP A 68 -2.54 -12.61 9.56
C TRP A 68 -2.74 -13.31 8.21
N ASN A 69 -2.04 -12.88 7.15
CA ASN A 69 -2.09 -13.56 5.86
C ASN A 69 -1.59 -15.02 5.95
N LYS A 70 -0.54 -15.28 6.74
CA LYS A 70 -0.08 -16.66 7.02
C LYS A 70 -1.16 -17.49 7.70
N VAL A 71 -1.88 -16.91 8.67
CA VAL A 71 -3.02 -17.57 9.33
C VAL A 71 -4.09 -17.93 8.30
N LEU A 72 -4.49 -16.99 7.44
CA LEU A 72 -5.47 -17.22 6.38
C LEU A 72 -5.01 -18.34 5.41
N ILE A 73 -3.76 -18.29 4.95
CA ILE A 73 -3.19 -19.33 4.08
C ILE A 73 -3.23 -20.71 4.74
N ALA A 74 -2.88 -20.80 6.03
CA ALA A 74 -2.88 -22.05 6.76
C ALA A 74 -4.29 -22.65 6.95
N HIS A 75 -5.33 -21.82 7.02
CA HIS A 75 -6.73 -22.24 7.13
C HIS A 75 -7.38 -22.57 5.76
N GLY A 76 -6.74 -22.18 4.65
CA GLY A 76 -7.19 -22.51 3.31
C GLY A 76 -8.57 -21.89 2.99
N ASN A 77 -9.59 -22.76 2.84
CA ASN A 77 -10.96 -22.33 2.53
C ASN A 77 -11.83 -22.11 3.77
N GLU A 78 -11.34 -22.45 4.96
CA GLU A 78 -12.04 -22.22 6.21
C GLU A 78 -11.72 -20.82 6.74
N LEU A 79 -12.68 -20.19 7.41
CA LEU A 79 -12.44 -18.90 8.06
C LEU A 79 -11.73 -19.15 9.40
N PRO A 80 -10.57 -18.51 9.65
CA PRO A 80 -9.96 -18.53 10.97
C PRO A 80 -10.82 -17.76 11.98
N ASP A 81 -10.46 -17.86 13.25
CA ASP A 81 -11.03 -16.99 14.28
C ASP A 81 -10.69 -15.53 13.97
N MET A 82 -11.70 -14.75 13.60
CA MET A 82 -11.55 -13.35 13.21
C MET A 82 -11.25 -12.42 14.40
N SER A 83 -11.33 -12.90 15.64
CA SER A 83 -11.02 -12.08 16.82
C SER A 83 -9.55 -11.66 16.91
N ASP A 84 -8.65 -12.41 16.25
CA ASP A 84 -7.23 -12.08 16.14
C ASP A 84 -6.89 -11.27 14.87
N CYS A 85 -7.90 -10.86 14.09
CA CYS A 85 -7.69 -10.04 12.90
C CYS A 85 -7.11 -8.66 13.30
N PRO A 86 -5.96 -8.23 12.73
CA PRO A 86 -5.34 -6.97 13.10
C PRO A 86 -5.99 -5.78 12.37
N ASP A 87 -7.28 -5.52 12.65
CA ASP A 87 -8.09 -4.51 11.96
C ASP A 87 -7.41 -3.13 11.92
N ASP A 88 -6.80 -2.71 13.03
CA ASP A 88 -6.05 -1.45 13.11
C ASP A 88 -4.89 -1.39 12.10
N ALA A 89 -4.22 -2.51 11.84
CA ALA A 89 -3.14 -2.57 10.85
C ALA A 89 -3.68 -2.48 9.42
N PHE A 90 -4.84 -3.10 9.14
CA PHE A 90 -5.52 -2.95 7.86
C PHE A 90 -5.93 -1.49 7.62
N GLN A 91 -6.59 -0.87 8.59
CA GLN A 91 -7.01 0.53 8.50
C GLN A 91 -5.80 1.47 8.32
N THR A 92 -4.71 1.21 9.06
CA THR A 92 -3.48 2.00 8.96
C THR A 92 -2.90 1.99 7.54
N LEU A 93 -2.84 0.82 6.90
CA LEU A 93 -2.30 0.69 5.55
C LEU A 93 -3.23 1.30 4.50
N GLU A 94 -4.54 1.16 4.69
CA GLU A 94 -5.56 1.77 3.82
C GLU A 94 -5.50 3.31 3.90
N ASP A 95 -5.54 3.88 5.11
CA ASP A 95 -5.41 5.32 5.34
C ASP A 95 -4.10 5.85 4.74
N PHE A 96 -2.99 5.13 4.96
CA PHE A 96 -1.70 5.54 4.44
C PHE A 96 -1.63 5.47 2.91
N PHE A 97 -2.26 4.48 2.28
CA PHE A 97 -2.37 4.40 0.83
C PHE A 97 -3.06 5.64 0.26
N TYR A 98 -4.20 6.04 0.83
CA TYR A 98 -4.90 7.25 0.41
C TYR A 98 -4.05 8.50 0.62
N TYR A 99 -3.43 8.64 1.79
CA TYR A 99 -2.52 9.74 2.10
C TYR A 99 -1.37 9.81 1.09
N PHE A 100 -0.70 8.70 0.83
CA PHE A 100 0.42 8.62 -0.12
C PHE A 100 0.02 9.07 -1.52
N CYS A 101 -1.11 8.56 -2.04
CA CYS A 101 -1.59 8.94 -3.35
C CYS A 101 -2.01 10.42 -3.42
N TRP A 102 -2.65 10.95 -2.37
CA TRP A 102 -3.00 12.37 -2.29
C TRP A 102 -1.75 13.26 -2.30
N LYS A 103 -0.81 13.03 -1.37
CA LYS A 103 0.40 13.85 -1.24
C LYS A 103 1.26 13.83 -2.50
N SER A 104 1.34 12.67 -3.16
CA SER A 104 2.10 12.50 -4.40
C SER A 104 1.34 12.94 -5.66
N ASN A 105 0.04 13.26 -5.53
CA ASN A 105 -0.89 13.47 -6.64
C ASN A 105 -0.87 12.29 -7.65
N TYR A 106 -0.84 11.07 -7.13
CA TYR A 106 -0.87 9.85 -7.92
C TYR A 106 -2.30 9.35 -8.12
N ASP A 107 -2.48 8.54 -9.16
CA ASP A 107 -3.69 7.76 -9.33
C ASP A 107 -3.71 6.65 -8.29
N ALA A 108 -4.81 6.57 -7.56
CA ALA A 108 -4.93 5.67 -6.42
C ALA A 108 -5.48 4.32 -6.87
N VAL A 109 -4.60 3.52 -7.48
CA VAL A 109 -4.91 2.20 -8.03
C VAL A 109 -4.58 1.13 -6.98
N ALA A 110 -5.58 0.67 -6.24
CA ALA A 110 -5.39 -0.31 -5.16
C ALA A 110 -4.70 -1.60 -5.64
N ALA A 111 -4.98 -2.04 -6.86
CA ALA A 111 -4.33 -3.21 -7.45
C ALA A 111 -2.81 -3.04 -7.65
N ALA A 112 -2.31 -1.82 -7.86
CA ALA A 112 -0.89 -1.54 -7.97
C ALA A 112 -0.23 -1.43 -6.58
N PHE A 113 -0.81 -0.63 -5.68
CA PHE A 113 -0.16 -0.35 -4.39
C PHE A 113 -0.38 -1.45 -3.35
N GLU A 114 -1.62 -1.85 -3.11
CA GLU A 114 -1.90 -2.91 -2.14
C GLU A 114 -1.56 -4.29 -2.71
N THR A 115 -2.08 -4.62 -3.89
CA THR A 115 -1.94 -5.99 -4.41
C THR A 115 -0.55 -6.27 -4.97
N ALA A 116 0.10 -5.32 -5.64
CA ALA A 116 1.48 -5.50 -6.10
C ALA A 116 2.49 -5.09 -5.03
N GLY A 117 2.38 -3.91 -4.45
CA GLY A 117 3.32 -3.39 -3.45
C GLY A 117 3.36 -4.20 -2.16
N ILE A 118 2.24 -4.26 -1.41
CA ILE A 118 2.20 -4.92 -0.08
C ILE A 118 2.47 -6.43 -0.20
N HIS A 119 1.90 -7.13 -1.19
CA HIS A 119 2.21 -8.55 -1.38
C HIS A 119 3.69 -8.80 -1.76
N THR A 120 4.34 -7.85 -2.43
CA THR A 120 5.78 -7.97 -2.69
C THR A 120 6.59 -7.70 -1.42
N LEU A 121 6.13 -6.81 -0.53
CA LEU A 121 6.72 -6.65 0.80
C LEU A 121 6.66 -7.93 1.64
N TYR A 122 5.56 -8.70 1.57
CA TYR A 122 5.47 -10.00 2.27
C TYR A 122 6.58 -10.96 1.83
N ARG A 123 6.88 -11.01 0.53
CA ARG A 123 7.98 -11.81 -0.01
C ARG A 123 9.35 -11.36 0.50
N ILE A 124 9.52 -10.06 0.71
CA ILE A 124 10.74 -9.51 1.35
C ILE A 124 10.80 -9.93 2.82
N LEU A 125 9.68 -9.86 3.56
CA LEU A 125 9.62 -10.30 4.96
C LEU A 125 9.92 -11.81 5.12
N ASP A 126 9.53 -12.62 4.15
CA ASP A 126 9.87 -14.05 4.10
C ASP A 126 11.31 -14.33 3.66
N GLY A 127 12.06 -13.31 3.27
CA GLY A 127 13.44 -13.45 2.80
C GLY A 127 13.56 -13.99 1.36
N GLU A 128 12.48 -14.01 0.57
CA GLU A 128 12.56 -14.37 -0.86
C GLU A 128 13.39 -13.34 -1.65
N TYR A 129 13.38 -12.07 -1.21
CA TYR A 129 14.16 -10.98 -1.78
C TYR A 129 14.99 -10.27 -0.71
N SER A 130 16.16 -9.77 -1.10
CA SER A 130 17.11 -9.17 -0.16
C SER A 130 16.72 -7.77 0.32
N ASN A 131 16.08 -6.96 -0.53
CA ASN A 131 15.53 -5.64 -0.20
C ASN A 131 14.66 -5.10 -1.34
N ILE A 132 13.90 -4.03 -1.07
CA ILE A 132 12.99 -3.37 -2.02
C ILE A 132 13.69 -2.89 -3.30
N LYS A 133 14.94 -2.44 -3.19
CA LYS A 133 15.72 -1.86 -4.30
C LYS A 133 16.36 -2.92 -5.20
N SER A 134 16.17 -4.20 -4.92
CA SER A 134 16.78 -5.25 -5.70
C SER A 134 16.17 -5.33 -7.11
N PRO A 135 16.96 -5.61 -8.16
CA PRO A 135 16.43 -5.77 -9.52
C PRO A 135 15.36 -6.87 -9.63
N GLU A 136 15.45 -7.89 -8.78
CA GLU A 136 14.49 -9.00 -8.69
C GLU A 136 13.10 -8.53 -8.26
N VAL A 137 13.02 -7.61 -7.28
CA VAL A 137 11.75 -7.03 -6.82
C VAL A 137 11.07 -6.27 -7.96
N ARG A 138 11.80 -5.39 -8.66
CA ARG A 138 11.26 -4.66 -9.82
C ARG A 138 10.77 -5.62 -10.90
N SER A 139 11.57 -6.64 -11.23
CA SER A 139 11.24 -7.62 -12.26
C SER A 139 10.02 -8.45 -11.88
N HIS A 140 9.88 -8.82 -10.59
CA HIS A 140 8.72 -9.51 -10.07
C HIS A 140 7.45 -8.69 -10.25
N ILE A 141 7.49 -7.41 -9.86
CA ILE A 141 6.34 -6.50 -9.95
C ILE A 141 5.89 -6.36 -11.41
N LEU A 142 6.83 -6.05 -12.31
CA LEU A 142 6.55 -5.90 -13.75
C LEU A 142 6.04 -7.18 -14.41
N SER A 143 6.50 -8.36 -13.97
CA SER A 143 6.07 -9.63 -14.55
C SER A 143 4.70 -10.07 -14.04
N LYS A 144 4.51 -10.09 -12.72
CA LYS A 144 3.33 -10.68 -12.08
C LYS A 144 2.13 -9.74 -12.08
N TYR A 145 2.38 -8.43 -12.03
CA TYR A 145 1.34 -7.40 -11.89
C TYR A 145 1.24 -6.49 -13.11
N ARG A 146 1.69 -6.93 -14.29
CA ARG A 146 1.70 -6.19 -15.56
C ARG A 146 0.34 -5.57 -16.00
N ASN A 147 -0.77 -6.02 -15.41
CA ASN A 147 -2.10 -5.48 -15.69
C ASN A 147 -2.41 -4.21 -14.89
N PHE A 148 -1.58 -3.90 -13.89
CA PHE A 148 -1.74 -2.77 -12.98
C PHE A 148 -0.52 -1.87 -12.96
N VAL A 149 0.64 -2.36 -13.43
CA VAL A 149 1.90 -1.61 -13.44
C VAL A 149 2.51 -1.46 -14.83
N SER A 150 3.24 -0.37 -15.04
CA SER A 150 4.06 -0.10 -16.22
C SER A 150 5.54 0.10 -15.86
N GLU A 151 6.42 0.14 -16.87
CA GLU A 151 7.85 0.41 -16.69
C GLU A 151 8.19 1.79 -16.12
#